data_AF-A0A0F9VL28-F1
#
_entry.id   AF-A0A0F9VL28-F1
#
_cell.length_a   1.000
_cell.length_b   1.000
_cell.length_c   1.000
_cell.angle_alpha   90.00
_cell.angle_beta   90.00
_cell.angle_gamma   90.00
#
_symmetry.space_group_name_H-M   'P 1'
#
loop_
_entity.id
_entity.type
_entity.pdbx_description
1 polymer ?
#
loop_
_entity_poly.entity_id
_entity_poly.type
_entity_poly.pdbx_seq_one_letter_code
_entity_poly.pdbx_strand_id
1 'polypeptide(L)'
;MVEKTLDTLKQDIQKAIAGGDDAAFNTLMKEYNSCKGEIAKAEAEGARKEAEALAGKREALANSIKTAVKALNLDAAIAGVKAKGFTYSTDHRTDDKGRIDANGAVKVTGGVGLSVPTIKARKAGGNGGGGGKSKDEYGMSLSEIWDKFKTSEDEAKMVEAEKKDAEASEKLGKSTNSNAWRVKNEVKKQAIADGTLPPAK
;
A
#
# COMPACT_ATOMS: atom_id res chain seq x y z
N MET A 1 -37.76 -18.35 8.75
CA MET A 1 -37.40 -17.89 7.40
C MET A 1 -35.94 -18.23 7.20
N VAL A 2 -35.57 -18.92 6.12
CA VAL A 2 -34.16 -19.25 5.83
C VAL A 2 -33.50 -17.96 5.35
N GLU A 3 -32.58 -17.39 6.12
CA GLU A 3 -31.77 -16.26 5.67
C GLU A 3 -31.00 -16.67 4.40
N LYS A 4 -31.24 -15.98 3.29
CA LYS A 4 -30.47 -16.19 2.07
C LYS A 4 -29.06 -15.64 2.27
N THR A 5 -28.04 -16.44 2.01
CA THR A 5 -26.64 -16.01 2.07
C THR A 5 -26.27 -15.22 0.81
N LEU A 6 -25.15 -14.47 0.85
CA LEU A 6 -24.65 -13.76 -0.34
C LEU A 6 -24.42 -14.71 -1.53
N ASP A 7 -24.04 -15.95 -1.28
CA ASP A 7 -23.78 -16.93 -2.33
C ASP A 7 -25.07 -17.48 -2.94
N THR A 8 -26.12 -17.69 -2.15
CA THR A 8 -27.43 -18.05 -2.70
C THR A 8 -28.07 -16.88 -3.46
N LEU A 9 -27.90 -15.64 -2.99
CA LEU A 9 -28.36 -14.44 -3.71
C LEU A 9 -27.64 -14.27 -5.06
N LYS A 10 -26.32 -14.50 -5.15
CA LYS A 10 -25.59 -14.49 -6.43
C LYS A 10 -26.10 -15.55 -7.41
N GLN A 11 -26.35 -16.77 -6.92
CA GLN A 11 -26.88 -17.85 -7.75
C GLN A 11 -28.29 -17.53 -8.25
N ASP A 12 -29.14 -16.96 -7.39
CA ASP A 12 -30.50 -16.55 -7.77
C ASP A 12 -30.50 -15.40 -8.79
N ILE A 13 -29.58 -14.43 -8.63
CA ILE A 13 -29.37 -13.35 -9.61
C ILE A 13 -28.95 -13.91 -10.97
N GLN A 14 -28.01 -14.87 -11.00
CA GLN A 14 -27.59 -15.52 -12.24
C GLN A 14 -28.73 -16.27 -12.92
N LYS A 15 -29.61 -16.93 -12.15
CA LYS A 15 -30.82 -17.58 -12.68
C LYS A 15 -31.81 -16.56 -13.25
N ALA A 16 -32.01 -15.41 -12.59
CA ALA A 16 -32.89 -14.35 -13.09
C ALA A 16 -32.36 -13.75 -14.40
N ILE A 17 -31.04 -13.54 -14.52
CA ILE A 17 -30.39 -13.11 -15.77
C ILE A 17 -30.59 -14.15 -16.88
N ALA A 18 -30.33 -15.43 -16.58
CA ALA A 18 -30.46 -16.51 -17.56
C ALA A 18 -31.91 -16.70 -18.04
N GLY A 19 -32.90 -16.39 -17.20
CA GLY A 19 -34.32 -16.45 -17.50
C GLY A 19 -34.91 -15.18 -18.13
N GLY A 20 -34.14 -14.10 -18.25
CA GLY A 20 -34.64 -12.80 -18.76
C GLY A 20 -35.68 -12.13 -17.87
N ASP A 21 -35.67 -12.42 -16.56
CA ASP A 21 -36.62 -11.86 -15.59
C ASP A 21 -36.03 -10.61 -14.92
N ASP A 22 -36.24 -9.45 -15.56
CA ASP A 22 -35.76 -8.16 -15.09
C ASP A 22 -36.38 -7.73 -13.74
N ALA A 23 -37.60 -8.18 -13.44
CA ALA A 23 -38.27 -7.87 -12.18
C ALA A 23 -37.66 -8.66 -11.02
N ALA A 24 -37.42 -9.95 -11.22
CA ALA A 24 -36.71 -10.78 -10.26
C ALA A 24 -35.26 -10.31 -10.07
N PHE A 25 -34.55 -9.96 -11.16
CA PHE A 25 -33.19 -9.43 -11.10
C PHE A 25 -33.11 -8.17 -10.22
N ASN A 26 -33.98 -7.18 -10.46
CA ASN A 26 -33.97 -5.93 -9.69
C ASN A 26 -34.29 -6.15 -8.21
N THR A 27 -35.18 -7.08 -7.90
CA THR A 27 -35.54 -7.43 -6.52
C THR A 27 -34.38 -8.13 -5.81
N LEU A 28 -33.79 -9.14 -6.44
CA LEU A 28 -32.66 -9.89 -5.90
C LEU A 28 -31.40 -9.04 -5.76
N MET A 29 -31.15 -8.09 -6.67
CA MET A 29 -30.05 -7.14 -6.55
C MET A 29 -30.23 -6.17 -5.39
N LYS A 30 -31.46 -5.73 -5.09
CA LYS A 30 -31.74 -4.93 -3.89
C LYS A 30 -31.48 -5.73 -2.62
N GLU A 31 -31.94 -6.98 -2.56
CA GLU A 31 -31.68 -7.88 -1.43
C GLU A 31 -30.17 -8.15 -1.25
N TYR A 32 -29.45 -8.41 -2.34
CA TYR A 32 -28.00 -8.61 -2.34
C TYR A 32 -27.25 -7.39 -1.79
N ASN A 33 -27.61 -6.18 -2.25
CA ASN A 33 -27.00 -4.95 -1.77
C ASN A 33 -27.34 -4.67 -0.30
N SER A 34 -28.56 -4.99 0.14
CA SER A 34 -28.96 -4.87 1.56
C SER A 34 -28.15 -5.82 2.44
N CYS A 35 -28.09 -7.11 2.07
CA CYS A 35 -27.35 -8.13 2.80
C CYS A 35 -25.84 -7.80 2.87
N LYS A 36 -25.26 -7.33 1.76
CA LYS A 36 -23.87 -6.83 1.73
C LYS A 36 -23.67 -5.65 2.69
N GLY A 37 -24.62 -4.72 2.72
CA GLY A 37 -24.58 -3.56 3.62
C GLY A 37 -24.69 -3.94 5.09
N GLU A 38 -25.54 -4.91 5.42
CA GLU A 38 -25.71 -5.44 6.78
C GLU A 38 -24.47 -6.17 7.28
N ILE A 39 -23.85 -7.01 6.43
CA ILE A 39 -22.59 -7.68 6.75
C ILE A 39 -21.49 -6.65 7.00
N ALA A 40 -21.37 -5.63 6.14
CA ALA A 40 -20.39 -4.56 6.32
C ALA A 40 -20.62 -3.77 7.61
N LYS A 41 -21.89 -3.50 7.98
CA LYS A 41 -22.24 -2.85 9.26
C LYS A 41 -21.88 -3.73 10.45
N ALA A 42 -22.19 -5.02 10.39
CA ALA A 42 -21.86 -5.97 11.45
C ALA A 42 -20.34 -6.14 11.63
N GLU A 43 -19.57 -6.25 10.54
CA GLU A 43 -18.11 -6.26 10.58
C GLU A 43 -17.56 -4.96 11.16
N ALA A 44 -18.10 -3.79 10.76
CA ALA A 44 -17.68 -2.50 11.29
C ALA A 44 -18.00 -2.33 12.79
N GLU A 45 -19.16 -2.80 13.24
CA GLU A 45 -19.54 -2.77 14.65
C GLU A 45 -18.69 -3.72 15.49
N GLY A 46 -18.38 -4.92 14.96
CA GLY A 46 -17.44 -5.86 15.58
C GLY A 46 -16.05 -5.25 15.73
N ALA A 47 -15.52 -4.66 14.66
CA ALA A 47 -14.22 -3.97 14.68
C ALA A 47 -14.21 -2.79 15.66
N ARG A 48 -15.30 -2.04 15.76
CA ARG A 48 -15.45 -0.95 16.72
C ARG A 48 -15.43 -1.45 18.16
N LYS A 49 -16.20 -2.49 18.48
CA LYS A 49 -16.24 -3.11 19.82
C LYS A 49 -14.87 -3.65 20.22
N GLU A 50 -14.17 -4.30 19.29
CA GLU A 50 -12.81 -4.77 19.52
C GLU A 50 -11.85 -3.60 19.78
N ALA A 51 -11.95 -2.52 19.00
CA ALA A 51 -11.13 -1.33 19.21
C ALA A 51 -11.38 -0.67 20.58
N GLU A 52 -12.64 -0.59 21.02
CA GLU A 52 -13.00 -0.08 22.35
C GLU A 52 -12.45 -0.98 23.47
N ALA A 53 -12.57 -2.31 23.34
CA ALA A 53 -12.02 -3.26 24.31
C ALA A 53 -10.48 -3.23 24.41
N LEU A 54 -9.80 -2.90 23.31
CA LEU A 54 -8.35 -2.81 23.26
C LEU A 54 -7.82 -1.43 23.68
N ALA A 55 -8.64 -0.38 23.74
CA ALA A 55 -8.19 0.99 24.01
C ALA A 55 -7.38 1.10 25.31
N GLY A 56 -7.92 0.58 26.43
CA GLY A 56 -7.23 0.62 27.72
C GLY A 56 -5.95 -0.22 27.77
N LYS A 57 -5.93 -1.37 27.09
CA LYS A 57 -4.72 -2.21 26.97
C LYS A 57 -3.63 -1.51 26.16
N ARG A 58 -4.01 -0.81 25.08
CA ARG A 58 -3.09 -0.04 24.24
C ARG A 58 -2.47 1.12 25.01
N GLU A 59 -3.26 1.85 25.79
CA GLU A 59 -2.77 2.95 26.62
C GLU A 59 -1.77 2.46 27.69
N ALA A 60 -2.11 1.39 28.40
CA ALA A 60 -1.22 0.80 29.40
C ALA A 60 0.11 0.32 28.77
N LEU A 61 0.04 -0.34 27.62
CA LEU A 61 1.23 -0.81 26.91
C LEU A 61 2.08 0.35 26.38
N ALA A 62 1.46 1.42 25.87
CA ALA A 62 2.16 2.62 25.42
C ALA A 62 2.95 3.28 26.55
N ASN A 63 2.36 3.36 27.75
CA ASN A 63 3.06 3.87 28.93
C ASN A 63 4.22 2.97 29.37
N SER A 64 4.05 1.64 29.28
CA SER A 64 5.13 0.68 29.53
C SER A 64 6.30 0.86 28.55
N ILE A 65 6.02 0.97 27.24
CA ILE A 65 7.04 1.20 26.21
C ILE A 65 7.76 2.53 26.45
N LYS A 66 7.02 3.61 26.73
CA LYS A 66 7.60 4.93 27.05
C LYS A 66 8.55 4.84 28.26
N THR A 67 8.19 4.06 29.27
CA THR A 67 9.02 3.85 30.46
C THR A 67 10.28 3.06 30.12
N ALA A 68 10.18 2.01 29.32
CA ALA A 68 11.33 1.23 28.85
C ALA A 68 12.31 2.08 27.99
N VAL A 69 11.78 2.89 27.06
CA VAL A 69 12.60 3.81 26.23
C VAL A 69 13.40 4.79 27.09
N LYS A 70 12.77 5.35 28.14
CA LYS A 70 13.45 6.22 29.11
C LYS A 70 14.49 5.48 29.94
N ALA A 71 14.16 4.29 30.43
CA ALA A 71 15.10 3.48 31.22
C ALA A 71 16.37 3.10 30.42
N LEU A 72 16.25 2.97 29.10
CA LEU A 72 17.36 2.71 28.19
C LEU A 72 18.07 3.99 27.70
N ASN A 73 17.68 5.19 28.18
CA ASN A 73 18.20 6.49 27.72
C ASN A 73 18.11 6.71 26.20
N LEU A 74 17.15 6.07 25.53
CA LEU A 74 16.97 6.23 24.08
C LEU A 74 16.27 7.55 23.74
N ASP A 75 15.56 8.16 24.69
CA ASP A 75 14.91 9.46 24.53
C ASP A 75 15.91 10.57 24.17
N ALA A 76 17.07 10.60 24.83
CA ALA A 76 18.16 11.52 24.50
C ALA A 76 18.73 11.28 23.10
N ALA A 77 18.91 10.02 22.69
CA ALA A 77 19.39 9.66 21.36
C ALA A 77 18.39 10.07 20.26
N ILE A 78 17.10 9.83 20.48
CA ILE A 78 15.99 10.23 19.59
C ILE A 78 15.92 11.76 19.47
N ALA A 79 16.06 12.47 20.59
CA ALA A 79 16.11 13.93 20.60
C ALA A 79 17.34 14.47 19.84
N GLY A 80 18.49 13.81 19.98
CA GLY A 80 19.74 14.17 19.30
C GLY A 80 19.63 14.17 17.77
N VAL A 81 18.83 13.27 17.20
CA VAL A 81 18.54 13.22 15.76
C VAL A 81 17.35 14.10 15.35
N LYS A 82 16.85 14.94 16.26
CA LYS A 82 15.71 15.85 16.07
C LYS A 82 14.43 15.12 15.62
N ALA A 83 14.28 13.84 15.99
CA ALA A 83 13.07 13.08 15.72
C ALA A 83 11.96 13.47 16.72
N LYS A 84 10.71 13.52 16.26
CA LYS A 84 9.53 13.68 17.14
C LYS A 84 9.17 12.39 17.87
N GLY A 85 9.66 11.26 17.36
CA GLY A 85 9.41 9.93 17.89
C GLY A 85 9.92 8.88 16.92
N PHE A 86 9.54 7.64 17.18
CA PHE A 86 9.85 6.51 16.32
C PHE A 86 8.61 5.64 16.16
N THR A 87 8.56 4.92 15.06
CA THR A 87 7.58 3.88 14.78
C THR A 87 8.33 2.57 14.65
N TYR A 88 7.85 1.53 15.33
CA TYR A 88 8.35 0.19 15.13
C TYR A 88 7.18 -0.72 14.74
N SER A 89 7.43 -1.62 13.81
CA SER A 89 6.50 -2.71 13.48
C SER A 89 7.01 -3.99 14.12
N THR A 90 6.09 -4.77 14.66
CA THR A 90 6.35 -6.15 15.07
C THR A 90 5.85 -7.09 13.99
N ASP A 91 6.52 -8.23 13.87
CA ASP A 91 6.00 -9.30 13.02
C ASP A 91 4.62 -9.72 13.51
N HIS A 92 3.71 -9.89 12.56
CA HIS A 92 2.34 -10.27 12.84
C HIS A 92 1.96 -11.42 11.93
N ARG A 93 1.12 -12.30 12.47
CA ARG A 93 0.51 -13.37 11.71
C ARG A 93 -0.71 -12.82 10.99
N THR A 94 -0.92 -13.24 9.74
CA THR A 94 -2.10 -12.84 8.98
C THR A 94 -2.89 -14.03 8.47
N ASP A 95 -4.21 -13.89 8.45
CA ASP A 95 -5.11 -14.81 7.77
C ASP A 95 -4.93 -14.76 6.23
N ASP A 96 -5.65 -15.63 5.54
CA ASP A 96 -5.76 -15.73 4.09
C ASP A 96 -6.31 -14.45 3.43
N LYS A 97 -6.98 -13.59 4.20
CA LYS A 97 -7.50 -12.29 3.77
C LYS A 97 -6.56 -11.12 4.12
N GLY A 98 -5.39 -11.39 4.70
CA GLY A 98 -4.40 -10.39 5.08
C GLY A 98 -4.73 -9.61 6.36
N ARG A 99 -5.71 -10.05 7.16
CA ARG A 99 -6.04 -9.49 8.47
C ARG A 99 -5.15 -10.10 9.55
N ILE A 100 -4.88 -9.38 10.64
CA ILE A 100 -4.06 -9.90 11.75
C ILE A 100 -4.81 -11.04 12.43
N ASP A 101 -4.19 -12.21 12.50
CA ASP A 101 -4.76 -13.41 13.11
C ASP A 101 -3.68 -14.22 13.83
N ALA A 102 -3.97 -14.76 15.02
CA ALA A 102 -2.98 -15.48 15.83
C ALA A 102 -2.52 -16.82 15.23
N ASN A 103 -3.32 -17.42 14.35
CA ASN A 103 -3.08 -18.73 13.74
C ASN A 103 -2.60 -18.64 12.28
N GLY A 104 -2.61 -17.43 11.71
CA GLY A 104 -2.17 -17.16 10.35
C GLY A 104 -0.66 -17.34 10.12
N ALA A 105 -0.26 -17.23 8.85
CA ALA A 105 1.15 -17.28 8.48
C ALA A 105 1.88 -16.02 8.98
N VAL A 106 3.10 -16.17 9.50
CA VAL A 106 3.93 -15.04 9.96
C VAL A 106 4.31 -14.20 8.75
N LYS A 107 3.86 -12.94 8.72
CA LYS A 107 4.39 -11.93 7.83
C LYS A 107 5.39 -11.07 8.59
N VAL A 108 6.65 -11.21 8.19
CA VAL A 108 7.72 -10.34 8.67
C VAL A 108 7.49 -8.96 8.05
N THR A 109 7.04 -8.04 8.88
CA THR A 109 6.88 -6.63 8.52
C THR A 109 7.77 -5.75 9.38
N GLY A 110 8.63 -6.37 10.20
CA GLY A 110 9.52 -5.71 11.13
C GLY A 110 10.34 -4.59 10.49
N GLY A 111 10.49 -3.52 11.26
CA GLY A 111 11.21 -2.32 10.86
C GLY A 111 11.11 -1.27 11.94
N VAL A 112 12.10 -0.40 12.00
CA VAL A 112 12.11 0.77 12.88
C VAL A 112 12.33 2.01 12.02
N GLY A 113 11.44 2.98 12.14
CA GLY A 113 11.50 4.26 11.46
C GLY A 113 11.50 5.41 12.46
N LEU A 114 12.14 6.52 12.11
CA LEU A 114 12.12 7.75 12.90
C LEU A 114 11.19 8.77 12.25
N SER A 115 10.30 9.35 13.06
CA SER A 115 9.39 10.40 12.62
C SER A 115 10.07 11.75 12.77
N VAL A 116 10.90 12.12 11.79
CA VAL A 116 11.61 13.41 11.77
C VAL A 116 10.80 14.44 10.99
N PRO A 117 10.55 15.66 11.52
CA PRO A 117 9.97 16.74 10.73
C PRO A 117 10.85 17.01 9.52
N THR A 118 10.24 17.00 8.34
CA THR A 118 10.96 17.00 7.06
C THR A 118 11.60 18.35 6.77
N ILE A 119 12.79 18.60 7.32
CA ILE A 119 13.72 19.54 6.72
C ILE A 119 14.54 18.71 5.75
N LYS A 120 14.13 18.67 4.47
CA LYS A 120 14.89 17.98 3.42
C LYS A 120 16.32 18.53 3.49
N ALA A 121 17.27 17.67 3.83
CA ALA A 121 18.68 18.02 3.68
C ALA A 121 18.90 18.41 2.21
N ARG A 122 19.58 19.53 1.94
CA ARG A 122 20.15 19.82 0.61
C ARG A 122 21.30 18.83 0.36
N LYS A 123 20.97 17.55 0.19
CA LYS A 123 21.87 16.55 -0.39
C LYS A 123 21.19 16.05 -1.65
N ALA A 124 21.88 16.22 -2.77
CA ALA A 124 21.54 15.55 -4.02
C ALA A 124 21.48 14.04 -3.73
N GLY A 125 20.27 13.50 -3.66
CA GLY A 125 20.03 12.17 -3.11
C GLY A 125 18.66 11.66 -3.53
N GLY A 126 18.57 11.27 -4.80
CA GLY A 126 17.57 10.37 -5.37
C GLY A 126 16.10 10.70 -5.10
N ASN A 127 15.46 11.46 -6.00
CA ASN A 127 14.00 11.55 -6.09
C ASN A 127 13.40 10.18 -6.40
N GLY A 128 13.19 9.37 -5.36
CA GLY A 128 12.22 8.28 -5.30
C GLY A 128 10.82 8.89 -5.32
N GLY A 129 10.37 9.24 -6.52
CA GLY A 129 9.02 9.71 -6.77
C GLY A 129 8.23 8.68 -7.53
N GLY A 130 7.24 8.08 -6.86
CA GLY A 130 6.17 7.33 -7.53
C GLY A 130 5.52 8.18 -8.61
N GLY A 131 4.79 7.55 -9.54
CA GLY A 131 4.30 8.16 -10.78
C GLY A 131 3.65 9.55 -10.65
N GLY A 132 2.98 9.83 -9.52
CA GLY A 132 2.42 11.17 -9.21
C GLY A 132 3.47 12.26 -8.99
N LYS A 133 4.55 11.97 -8.23
CA LYS A 133 5.55 13.00 -7.88
C LYS A 133 6.30 13.56 -9.08
N SER A 134 6.56 12.75 -10.11
CA SER A 134 7.25 13.25 -11.31
C SER A 134 6.37 14.24 -12.07
N LYS A 135 5.06 13.97 -12.14
CA LYS A 135 4.09 14.87 -12.75
C LYS A 135 3.91 16.15 -11.93
N ASP A 136 3.88 16.04 -10.60
CA ASP A 136 3.78 17.19 -9.71
C ASP A 136 5.05 18.05 -9.75
N GLU A 137 6.24 17.45 -9.82
CA GLU A 137 7.54 18.16 -9.77
C GLU A 137 7.99 18.69 -11.13
N TYR A 138 7.65 18.04 -12.24
CA TYR A 138 8.18 18.33 -13.57
C TYR A 138 7.10 18.47 -14.65
N GLY A 139 5.82 18.40 -14.29
CA GLY A 139 4.70 18.51 -15.22
C GLY A 139 4.49 17.31 -16.14
N MET A 140 5.35 16.28 -16.04
CA MET A 140 5.31 15.06 -16.86
C MET A 140 5.41 13.81 -15.97
N SER A 141 4.57 12.82 -16.24
CA SER A 141 4.67 11.52 -15.61
C SER A 141 5.96 10.81 -16.01
N LEU A 142 6.36 9.81 -15.22
CA LEU A 142 7.56 9.01 -15.50
C LEU A 142 7.49 8.29 -16.86
N SER A 143 6.30 7.96 -17.34
CA SER A 143 6.12 7.37 -18.69
C SER A 143 6.34 8.41 -19.77
N GLU A 144 5.76 9.61 -19.62
CA GLU A 144 5.95 10.70 -20.59
C GLU A 144 7.42 11.13 -20.68
N ILE A 145 8.13 11.15 -19.55
CA ILE A 145 9.58 11.42 -19.50
C ILE A 145 10.36 10.32 -20.23
N TRP A 146 10.03 9.06 -19.98
CA TRP A 146 10.64 7.94 -20.69
C TRP A 146 10.45 8.06 -22.20
N ASP A 147 9.21 8.26 -22.66
CA ASP A 147 8.90 8.32 -24.09
C ASP A 147 9.58 9.50 -24.80
N LYS A 148 9.79 10.61 -24.08
CA LYS A 148 10.38 11.82 -24.63
C LYS A 148 11.91 11.85 -24.61
N PHE A 149 12.55 11.23 -23.61
CA PHE A 149 13.98 11.38 -23.36
C PHE A 149 14.77 10.07 -23.44
N LYS A 150 14.13 8.92 -23.65
CA LYS A 150 14.84 7.64 -23.82
C LYS A 150 15.79 7.69 -25.01
N THR A 151 16.93 7.03 -24.85
CA THR A 151 17.86 6.74 -25.93
C THR A 151 17.71 5.29 -26.40
N SER A 152 18.29 4.94 -27.55
CA SER A 152 18.34 3.55 -28.02
C SER A 152 19.08 2.61 -27.05
N GLU A 153 20.03 3.12 -26.27
CA GLU A 153 20.71 2.34 -25.22
C GLU A 153 19.78 2.06 -24.04
N ASP A 154 18.92 3.01 -23.68
CA ASP A 154 17.96 2.82 -22.59
C ASP A 154 16.88 1.81 -22.98
N GLU A 155 16.45 1.79 -24.25
CA GLU A 155 15.54 0.76 -24.75
C GLU A 155 16.11 -0.65 -24.60
N ALA A 156 17.40 -0.85 -24.90
CA ALA A 156 18.06 -2.13 -24.68
C ALA A 156 18.09 -2.53 -23.19
N LYS A 157 18.40 -1.58 -22.30
CA LYS A 157 18.35 -1.79 -20.83
C LYS A 157 16.93 -2.09 -20.35
N MET A 158 15.92 -1.49 -20.97
CA MET A 158 14.52 -1.70 -20.62
C MET A 158 14.08 -3.12 -20.95
N VAL A 159 14.45 -3.65 -22.12
CA VAL A 159 14.16 -5.04 -22.50
C VAL A 159 14.79 -6.03 -21.52
N GLU A 160 16.05 -5.81 -21.12
CA GLU A 160 16.72 -6.65 -20.11
C GLU A 160 16.03 -6.54 -18.73
N ALA A 161 15.62 -5.34 -18.36
CA ALA A 161 14.92 -5.09 -17.09
C ALA A 161 13.54 -5.78 -17.05
N GLU A 162 12.77 -5.73 -18.13
CA GLU A 162 11.48 -6.43 -18.25
C GLU A 162 11.65 -7.95 -18.17
N LYS A 163 12.70 -8.49 -18.80
CA LYS A 163 13.02 -9.91 -18.67
C LYS A 163 13.31 -10.31 -17.22
N LYS A 164 14.14 -9.54 -16.50
CA LYS A 164 14.44 -9.78 -15.08
C LYS A 164 13.20 -9.63 -14.20
N ASP A 165 12.33 -8.68 -14.52
CA ASP A 165 11.08 -8.46 -13.80
C ASP A 165 10.08 -9.61 -14.03
N ALA A 166 10.04 -10.19 -15.23
CA ALA A 166 9.23 -11.38 -15.52
C ALA A 166 9.73 -12.60 -14.72
N GLU A 167 11.03 -12.87 -14.74
CA GLU A 167 11.66 -13.96 -13.97
C GLU A 167 11.42 -13.80 -12.46
N ALA A 168 11.53 -12.57 -11.94
CA ALA A 168 11.23 -12.26 -10.54
C ALA A 168 9.75 -12.40 -10.21
N SER A 169 8.86 -12.05 -11.14
CA SER A 169 7.41 -12.15 -10.97
C SER A 169 6.95 -13.60 -10.86
N GLU A 170 7.51 -14.48 -11.70
CA GLU A 170 7.26 -15.92 -11.68
C GLU A 170 7.71 -16.53 -10.35
N LYS A 171 8.91 -16.16 -9.88
CA LYS A 171 9.45 -16.65 -8.60
C LYS A 171 8.66 -16.17 -7.38
N LEU A 172 8.12 -14.95 -7.42
CA LEU A 172 7.44 -14.32 -6.27
C LEU A 172 5.92 -14.52 -6.30
N GLY A 173 5.35 -15.07 -7.37
CA GLY A 173 3.90 -15.23 -7.53
C GLY A 173 3.13 -13.91 -7.58
N LYS A 174 3.80 -12.79 -7.85
CA LYS A 174 3.22 -11.44 -7.94
C LYS A 174 3.97 -10.63 -8.99
N SER A 175 3.27 -9.72 -9.66
CA SER A 175 3.92 -8.83 -10.62
C SER A 175 4.94 -7.93 -9.94
N THR A 176 6.10 -7.78 -10.55
CA THR A 176 7.15 -6.83 -10.19
C THR A 176 7.53 -6.01 -11.41
N ASN A 177 7.82 -4.72 -11.18
CA ASN A 177 8.29 -3.78 -12.20
C ASN A 177 9.47 -2.94 -11.68
N SER A 178 10.22 -3.47 -10.71
CA SER A 178 11.25 -2.72 -10.00
C SER A 178 12.43 -2.38 -10.91
N ASN A 179 12.84 -3.29 -11.79
CA ASN A 179 13.94 -3.07 -12.70
C ASN A 179 13.53 -2.09 -13.82
N ALA A 180 12.35 -2.30 -14.40
CA ALA A 180 11.72 -1.40 -15.35
C ALA A 180 11.63 0.04 -14.83
N TRP A 181 11.18 0.19 -13.57
CA TRP A 181 11.09 1.49 -12.91
C TRP A 181 12.45 2.17 -12.71
N ARG A 182 13.49 1.39 -12.40
CA ARG A 182 14.86 1.90 -12.23
C ARG A 182 15.39 2.51 -13.52
N VAL A 183 15.24 1.81 -14.65
CA VAL A 183 15.67 2.29 -15.97
C VAL A 183 14.97 3.60 -16.33
N LYS A 184 13.64 3.68 -16.16
CA LYS A 184 12.88 4.92 -16.40
C LYS A 184 13.33 6.09 -15.52
N ASN A 185 13.70 5.81 -14.27
CA ASN A 185 14.23 6.84 -13.37
C ASN A 185 15.64 7.31 -13.71
N GLU A 186 16.47 6.47 -14.31
CA GLU A 186 17.78 6.89 -14.81
C GLU A 186 17.64 7.90 -15.95
N VAL A 187 16.76 7.61 -16.92
CA VAL A 187 16.42 8.57 -18.00
C VAL A 187 15.92 9.89 -17.42
N LYS A 188 15.01 9.85 -16.44
CA LYS A 188 14.56 11.07 -15.76
C LYS A 188 15.70 11.85 -15.12
N LYS A 189 16.59 11.18 -14.38
CA LYS A 189 17.73 11.83 -13.72
C LYS A 189 18.67 12.47 -14.72
N GLN A 190 18.92 11.80 -15.84
CA GLN A 190 19.74 12.32 -16.93
C GLN A 190 19.12 13.57 -17.54
N ALA A 191 17.82 13.54 -17.87
CA ALA A 191 17.11 14.70 -18.39
C ALA A 191 17.10 15.90 -17.42
N ILE A 192 17.02 15.66 -16.11
CA ILE A 192 17.13 16.71 -15.09
C ILE A 192 18.56 17.27 -15.04
N ALA A 193 19.59 16.40 -15.06
CA ALA A 193 20.98 16.80 -15.00
C ALA A 193 21.41 17.62 -16.23
N ASP A 194 20.89 17.24 -17.40
CA ASP A 194 21.14 17.92 -18.67
C ASP A 194 20.31 19.21 -18.83
N GLY A 195 19.43 19.51 -17.87
CA GLY A 195 18.57 20.71 -17.86
C GLY A 195 17.42 20.66 -18.87
N THR A 196 17.21 19.52 -19.54
CA THR A 196 16.17 19.33 -20.56
C THR A 196 14.78 19.03 -19.96
N LEU A 197 14.74 18.60 -18.70
CA LEU A 197 13.52 18.48 -17.89
C LEU A 197 13.54 19.51 -16.74
N PRO A 198 13.05 20.74 -16.97
CA PRO A 198 12.98 21.74 -15.92
C PRO A 198 11.86 21.42 -14.91
N PRO A 199 12.00 21.83 -13.63
CA PRO A 199 10.92 21.69 -12.65
C PRO A 199 9.68 22.48 -13.08
N ALA A 200 8.51 21.89 -12.89
CA ALA A 200 7.24 22.60 -12.98
C ALA A 200 7.15 23.59 -11.83
N LYS A 201 6.82 24.84 -12.15
CA LYS A 201 6.72 25.94 -11.17
C LYS A 201 5.65 25.69 -10.11
#